data_AF-A0A1G9J753-F1
#
_entry.id   AF-A0A1G9J753-F1
#
_cell.length_a   1.000
_cell.length_b   1.000
_cell.length_c   1.000
_cell.angle_alpha   90.00
_cell.angle_beta   90.00
_cell.angle_gamma   90.00
#
_symmetry.space_group_name_H-M   'P 1'
#
loop_
_entity.id
_entity.type
_entity.pdbx_description
1 polymer ?
#
loop_
_entity_poly.entity_id
_entity_poly.type
_entity_poly.pdbx_seq_one_letter_code
_entity_poly.pdbx_strand_id
1 'polypeptide(L)'
;MKTSHKPSLIRNTVVLTIVGFVALAAIGIAFWAGLGLFFAKSGHFYQKGIIKALNSTYQSKFVIVSKEGRNDDGYQVFKASPANDRSLVFTVSRVNGHVDGGLPLWRQLSDNYEETAQQKYYPLLVKKHFGIELQDIPMSVYWGADSSREISDENFIVVTRANLDDIVSRATAFFSEAESHRLKKLFFRFEDDMSFSSGDAGTEPQRFEMLGFKFKVGEHWKKGFRALSEMEFKQKMVSQIGGGIAKRVSYAFDAEYPDTGGSFAIKFTENDLNNFEANVSAHTVTAEGREEALAEIYECYTKAIMFVPKLPLNMTALNLRYETNKETETVTLKREELSKVSSLAALKELFKHSRKTVNPR
;
A
#
# COMPACT_ATOMS: atom_id res chain seq x y z
N MET A 1 80.67 -36.10 44.24
CA MET A 1 80.35 -35.78 42.84
C MET A 1 79.05 -34.99 42.78
N LYS A 2 79.11 -33.67 42.54
CA LYS A 2 77.95 -32.83 42.18
C LYS A 2 78.40 -31.95 41.02
N THR A 3 78.00 -32.29 39.81
CA THR A 3 78.25 -31.47 38.62
C THR A 3 77.10 -30.48 38.46
N SER A 4 77.44 -29.20 38.57
CA SER A 4 76.57 -28.05 38.34
C SER A 4 76.32 -27.88 36.84
N HIS A 5 75.09 -28.11 36.37
CA HIS A 5 74.65 -27.73 35.03
C HIS A 5 74.45 -26.21 34.97
N LYS A 6 75.35 -25.48 34.29
CA LYS A 6 75.08 -24.10 33.87
C LYS A 6 74.14 -24.13 32.65
N PRO A 7 72.98 -23.44 32.67
CA PRO A 7 72.13 -23.31 31.49
C PRO A 7 72.88 -22.52 30.41
N SER A 8 72.83 -23.00 29.17
CA SER A 8 73.57 -22.46 28.04
C SER A 8 73.08 -21.05 27.65
N LEU A 9 74.01 -20.10 27.55
CA LEU A 9 73.77 -18.75 27.02
C LEU A 9 73.04 -18.75 25.66
N ILE A 10 73.28 -19.78 24.85
CA ILE A 10 72.66 -19.97 23.53
C ILE A 10 71.12 -20.11 23.64
N ARG A 11 70.62 -20.78 24.68
CA ARG A 11 69.17 -20.95 24.89
C ARG A 11 68.49 -19.61 25.18
N ASN A 12 69.15 -18.73 25.95
CA ASN A 12 68.62 -17.41 26.27
C ASN A 12 68.61 -16.47 25.05
N THR A 13 69.65 -16.49 24.20
CA THR A 13 69.70 -15.67 22.97
C THR A 13 68.67 -16.11 21.93
N VAL A 14 68.46 -17.42 21.77
CA VAL A 14 67.41 -17.96 20.88
C VAL A 14 66.01 -17.59 21.38
N VAL A 15 65.76 -17.70 22.69
CA VAL A 15 64.47 -17.29 23.29
C VAL A 15 64.23 -15.78 23.12
N LEU A 16 65.25 -14.94 23.33
CA LEU A 16 65.12 -13.48 23.14
C LEU A 16 64.81 -13.10 21.69
N THR A 17 65.43 -13.79 20.73
CA THR A 17 65.21 -13.55 19.30
C THR A 17 63.79 -13.97 18.88
N ILE A 18 63.32 -15.13 19.36
CA ILE A 18 61.96 -15.60 19.09
C ILE A 18 60.92 -14.65 19.70
N VAL A 19 61.12 -14.20 20.94
CA VAL A 19 60.23 -13.23 21.60
C VAL A 19 60.19 -11.90 20.83
N GLY A 20 61.33 -11.42 20.32
CA GLY A 20 61.41 -10.23 19.49
C GLY A 20 60.62 -10.34 18.18
N PHE A 21 60.73 -11.48 17.47
CA PHE A 21 59.95 -11.72 16.26
C PHE A 21 58.44 -11.85 16.52
N VAL A 22 58.03 -12.49 17.62
CA VAL A 22 56.62 -12.58 18.02
C VAL A 22 56.06 -11.20 18.36
N ALA A 23 56.84 -10.35 19.05
CA ALA A 23 56.42 -8.98 19.36
C ALA A 23 56.26 -8.13 18.09
N LEU A 24 57.19 -8.23 17.13
CA LEU A 24 57.08 -7.54 15.84
C LEU A 24 55.89 -8.04 15.00
N ALA A 25 55.64 -9.34 14.99
CA ALA A 25 54.47 -9.92 14.33
C ALA A 25 53.16 -9.44 14.98
N ALA A 26 53.10 -9.40 16.32
CA ALA A 26 51.95 -8.90 17.05
C ALA A 26 51.68 -7.41 16.79
N ILE A 27 52.73 -6.57 16.74
CA ILE A 27 52.62 -5.15 16.37
C ILE A 27 52.15 -5.01 14.92
N GLY A 28 52.69 -5.80 14.00
CA GLY A 28 52.27 -5.82 12.59
C GLY A 28 50.80 -6.18 12.44
N ILE A 29 50.32 -7.21 13.16
CA ILE A 29 48.92 -7.62 13.17
C ILE A 29 48.03 -6.55 13.81
N ALA A 30 48.45 -5.96 14.94
CA ALA A 30 47.69 -4.91 15.60
C ALA A 30 47.57 -3.65 14.73
N PHE A 31 48.64 -3.28 14.02
CA PHE A 31 48.63 -2.17 13.07
C PHE A 31 47.74 -2.48 11.86
N TRP A 32 47.85 -3.68 11.30
CA TRP A 32 47.05 -4.09 10.15
C TRP A 32 45.56 -4.22 10.50
N ALA A 33 45.24 -4.81 11.65
CA ALA A 33 43.88 -4.92 12.17
C ALA A 33 43.28 -3.55 12.53
N GLY A 34 44.05 -2.69 13.22
CA GLY A 34 43.60 -1.34 13.59
C GLY A 34 43.39 -0.43 12.39
N LEU A 35 44.29 -0.47 11.41
CA LEU A 35 44.18 0.29 10.16
C LEU A 35 43.05 -0.25 9.27
N GLY A 36 42.89 -1.57 9.19
CA GLY A 36 41.77 -2.23 8.50
C GLY A 36 40.41 -1.86 9.09
N LEU A 37 40.30 -1.88 10.43
CA LEU A 37 39.10 -1.42 11.16
C LEU A 37 38.81 0.06 10.91
N PHE A 38 39.84 0.91 10.86
CA PHE A 38 39.68 2.34 10.56
C PHE A 38 39.11 2.58 9.16
N PHE A 39 39.61 1.88 8.13
CA PHE A 39 39.09 1.98 6.75
C PHE A 39 37.71 1.35 6.57
N ALA A 40 37.38 0.32 7.35
CA ALA A 40 36.07 -0.32 7.33
C ALA A 40 34.98 0.55 7.99
N LYS A 41 35.37 1.39 8.96
CA LYS A 41 34.45 2.23 9.75
C LYS A 41 34.44 3.71 9.36
N SER A 42 35.48 4.20 8.68
CA SER A 42 35.63 5.63 8.36
C SER A 42 36.57 5.85 7.15
N GLY A 43 36.67 7.09 6.67
CA GLY A 43 37.57 7.46 5.58
C GLY A 43 36.99 7.35 4.17
N HIS A 44 37.84 7.52 3.16
CA HIS A 44 37.44 7.70 1.75
C HIS A 44 36.77 6.47 1.13
N PHE A 45 37.30 5.27 1.38
CA PHE A 45 36.74 4.03 0.85
C PHE A 45 35.37 3.72 1.45
N TYR A 46 35.20 3.96 2.75
CA TYR A 46 33.91 3.87 3.44
C TYR A 46 32.88 4.83 2.85
N GLN A 47 33.26 6.10 2.65
CA GLN A 47 32.43 7.12 2.02
C GLN A 47 32.02 6.73 0.58
N LYS A 48 32.97 6.26 -0.24
CA LYS A 48 32.70 5.78 -1.60
C LYS A 48 31.74 4.58 -1.60
N GLY A 49 31.86 3.67 -0.64
CA GLY A 49 30.95 2.55 -0.46
C GLY A 49 29.52 2.98 -0.18
N ILE A 50 29.33 3.97 0.70
CA ILE A 50 28.02 4.57 0.98
C ILE A 50 27.43 5.23 -0.27
N ILE A 51 28.19 6.08 -0.97
CA ILE A 51 27.70 6.75 -2.19
C ILE A 51 27.32 5.72 -3.25
N LYS A 52 28.15 4.68 -3.46
CA LYS A 52 27.85 3.61 -4.43
C LYS A 52 26.53 2.90 -4.08
N ALA A 53 26.31 2.62 -2.80
CA ALA A 53 25.08 2.02 -2.31
C ALA A 53 23.87 2.93 -2.46
N LEU A 54 23.99 4.22 -2.12
CA LEU A 54 22.95 5.20 -2.34
C LEU A 54 22.60 5.28 -3.83
N ASN A 55 23.61 5.44 -4.69
CA ASN A 55 23.39 5.52 -6.14
C ASN A 55 22.75 4.25 -6.70
N SER A 56 23.16 3.07 -6.23
CA SER A 56 22.59 1.80 -6.66
C SER A 56 21.14 1.62 -6.18
N THR A 57 20.85 1.99 -4.94
CA THR A 57 19.51 1.85 -4.33
C THR A 57 18.53 2.87 -4.90
N TYR A 58 19.01 4.09 -5.17
CA TYR A 58 18.18 5.21 -5.57
C TYR A 58 18.19 5.50 -7.07
N GLN A 59 19.07 4.86 -7.84
CA GLN A 59 19.28 5.09 -9.28
C GLN A 59 19.51 6.57 -9.62
N SER A 60 20.04 7.34 -8.68
CA SER A 60 20.32 8.77 -8.81
C SER A 60 21.68 9.07 -8.20
N LYS A 61 22.29 10.21 -8.57
CA LYS A 61 23.60 10.59 -8.04
C LYS A 61 23.43 11.26 -6.68
N PHE A 62 24.14 10.77 -5.67
CA PHE A 62 24.22 11.36 -4.33
C PHE A 62 25.60 11.94 -4.07
N VAL A 63 25.62 12.95 -3.20
CA VAL A 63 26.83 13.58 -2.67
C VAL A 63 26.78 13.60 -1.15
N ILE A 64 27.96 13.54 -0.54
CA ILE A 64 28.10 13.74 0.90
C ILE A 64 28.26 15.23 1.16
N VAL A 65 27.43 15.76 2.05
CA VAL A 65 27.34 17.17 2.38
C VAL A 65 28.23 17.49 3.57
N SER A 66 28.20 16.66 4.61
CA SER A 66 29.01 16.85 5.82
C SER A 66 29.29 15.53 6.56
N LYS A 67 30.23 15.60 7.50
CA LYS A 67 30.58 14.54 8.45
C LYS A 67 30.04 14.94 9.82
N GLU A 68 29.22 14.08 10.44
CA GLU A 68 28.51 14.41 11.68
C GLU A 68 29.14 13.78 12.94
N GLY A 69 30.17 12.95 12.79
CA GLY A 69 30.84 12.28 13.90
C GLY A 69 30.81 10.76 13.76
N ARG A 70 30.77 10.03 14.87
CA ARG A 70 30.66 8.57 14.89
C ARG A 70 29.41 8.15 15.65
N ASN A 71 28.79 7.05 15.22
CA ASN A 71 27.70 6.43 15.98
C ASN A 71 28.26 5.51 17.07
N ASP A 72 27.36 4.89 17.85
CA ASP A 72 27.70 4.01 18.98
C ASP A 72 28.54 2.79 18.58
N ASP A 73 28.42 2.34 17.33
CA ASP A 73 29.21 1.25 16.73
C ASP A 73 30.60 1.70 16.23
N GLY A 74 30.90 3.00 16.32
CA GLY A 74 32.15 3.62 15.88
C GLY A 74 32.23 3.88 14.36
N TYR A 75 31.12 3.74 13.62
CA TYR A 75 31.06 4.09 12.20
C TYR A 75 30.92 5.59 11.99
N GLN A 76 31.58 6.12 10.97
CA GLN A 76 31.44 7.51 10.57
C GLN A 76 30.00 7.80 10.10
N VAL A 77 29.38 8.81 10.69
CA VAL A 77 28.08 9.34 10.29
C VAL A 77 28.30 10.47 9.29
N PHE A 78 27.50 10.47 8.23
CA PHE A 78 27.50 11.49 7.17
C PHE A 78 26.11 12.08 7.00
N LYS A 79 26.05 13.31 6.49
CA LYS A 79 24.87 13.82 5.79
C LYS A 79 25.06 13.67 4.30
N ALA A 80 24.03 13.18 3.62
CA ALA A 80 24.01 13.02 2.18
C ALA A 80 22.83 13.79 1.58
N SER A 81 22.94 14.12 0.30
CA SER A 81 21.84 14.67 -0.49
C SER A 81 21.90 14.14 -1.92
N PRO A 82 20.78 14.14 -2.66
CA PRO A 82 20.82 14.07 -4.11
C PRO A 82 21.70 15.17 -4.69
N ALA A 83 22.39 14.89 -5.78
CA ALA A 83 23.23 15.86 -6.46
C ALA A 83 22.40 16.98 -7.14
N ASN A 84 21.18 16.65 -7.55
CA ASN A 84 20.21 17.55 -8.17
C ASN A 84 19.37 18.35 -7.16
N ASP A 85 19.34 17.95 -5.88
CA ASP A 85 18.70 18.71 -4.81
C ASP A 85 19.52 18.63 -3.51
N ARG A 86 20.39 19.61 -3.32
CA ARG A 86 21.27 19.69 -2.15
C ARG A 86 20.57 20.13 -0.86
N SER A 87 19.32 20.57 -0.95
CA SER A 87 18.55 20.94 0.24
C SER A 87 17.81 19.75 0.86
N LEU A 88 17.75 18.61 0.15
CA LEU A 88 17.25 17.36 0.69
C LEU A 88 18.36 16.58 1.40
N VAL A 89 18.67 17.00 2.64
CA VAL A 89 19.78 16.47 3.42
C VAL A 89 19.28 15.45 4.44
N PHE A 90 19.87 14.24 4.43
CA PHE A 90 19.51 13.16 5.35
C PHE A 90 20.74 12.49 5.94
N THR A 91 20.59 11.93 7.13
CA THR A 91 21.67 11.27 7.86
C THR A 91 21.87 9.84 7.37
N VAL A 92 23.14 9.46 7.19
CA VAL A 92 23.57 8.16 6.69
C VAL A 92 24.74 7.62 7.50
N SER A 93 24.60 6.41 8.02
CA SER A 93 25.67 5.65 8.68
C SER A 93 25.44 4.15 8.56
N ARG A 94 26.46 3.34 8.84
CA ARG A 94 26.30 1.89 9.04
C ARG A 94 25.91 1.58 10.48
N VAL A 95 25.07 0.58 10.68
CA VAL A 95 24.82 -0.05 11.99
C VAL A 95 25.21 -1.53 11.87
N ASN A 96 25.76 -2.12 12.93
CA ASN A 96 26.24 -3.51 12.90
C ASN A 96 25.11 -4.48 12.55
N GLY A 97 25.33 -5.26 11.48
CA GLY A 97 24.36 -6.24 10.98
C GLY A 97 25.01 -7.39 10.19
N HIS A 98 26.02 -7.15 9.34
CA HIS A 98 26.76 -8.21 8.62
C HIS A 98 28.24 -7.88 8.45
N VAL A 99 29.10 -8.90 8.66
CA VAL A 99 30.58 -8.83 8.61
C VAL A 99 31.13 -8.99 7.19
N ASP A 100 30.31 -9.43 6.23
CA ASP A 100 30.74 -9.73 4.86
C ASP A 100 30.55 -8.58 3.86
N GLY A 101 31.11 -7.40 4.14
CA GLY A 101 31.34 -6.34 3.12
C GLY A 101 30.10 -5.75 2.41
N GLY A 102 28.91 -6.31 2.63
CA GLY A 102 27.61 -5.81 2.21
C GLY A 102 27.05 -4.93 3.31
N LEU A 103 26.76 -3.68 2.97
CA LEU A 103 25.94 -2.82 3.81
C LEU A 103 24.63 -3.56 4.16
N PRO A 104 24.21 -3.68 5.43
CA PRO A 104 22.83 -4.01 5.73
C PRO A 104 21.99 -2.79 5.31
N LEU A 105 21.54 -2.83 4.05
CA LEU A 105 20.92 -1.71 3.32
C LEU A 105 19.40 -1.62 3.54
N TRP A 106 18.82 -2.51 4.32
CA TRP A 106 17.42 -2.89 4.12
C TRP A 106 16.38 -2.06 4.88
N ARG A 107 16.75 -1.17 5.80
CA ARG A 107 15.80 -0.26 6.46
C ARG A 107 16.34 1.15 6.67
N GLN A 108 17.43 1.32 7.42
CA GLN A 108 17.88 2.66 7.82
C GLN A 108 18.35 3.59 6.67
N LEU A 109 18.87 3.04 5.57
CA LEU A 109 19.27 3.81 4.39
C LEU A 109 18.08 4.14 3.47
N SER A 110 17.08 3.25 3.39
CA SER A 110 15.85 3.46 2.62
C SER A 110 14.95 4.49 3.28
N ASP A 111 14.79 4.35 4.59
CA ASP A 111 13.72 4.98 5.32
C ASP A 111 14.04 6.46 5.53
N ASN A 112 15.28 6.83 5.90
CA ASN A 112 15.67 8.22 6.13
C ASN A 112 15.54 9.13 4.88
N TYR A 113 15.89 8.63 3.68
CA TYR A 113 15.76 9.41 2.46
C TYR A 113 14.32 9.48 1.97
N GLU A 114 13.60 8.35 1.93
CA GLU A 114 12.19 8.34 1.50
C GLU A 114 11.34 9.19 2.45
N GLU A 115 11.65 9.16 3.75
CA GLU A 115 11.05 10.03 4.76
C GLU A 115 11.33 11.51 4.51
N THR A 116 12.60 11.89 4.36
CA THR A 116 12.98 13.30 4.12
C THR A 116 12.39 13.81 2.81
N ALA A 117 12.40 12.99 1.76
CA ALA A 117 11.79 13.29 0.47
C ALA A 117 10.27 13.47 0.62
N GLN A 118 9.63 12.63 1.40
CA GLN A 118 8.19 12.72 1.65
C GLN A 118 7.82 13.97 2.44
N GLN A 119 8.53 14.27 3.54
CA GLN A 119 8.32 15.51 4.30
C GLN A 119 8.46 16.76 3.43
N LYS A 120 9.45 16.78 2.53
CA LYS A 120 9.73 17.94 1.70
C LYS A 120 8.79 18.07 0.50
N TYR A 121 8.68 17.03 -0.32
CA TYR A 121 8.02 17.14 -1.62
C TYR A 121 6.53 16.85 -1.55
N TYR A 122 6.05 16.05 -0.59
CA TYR A 122 4.63 15.70 -0.52
C TYR A 122 3.73 16.93 -0.33
N PRO A 123 3.98 17.82 0.66
CA PRO A 123 3.16 19.02 0.82
C PRO A 123 3.25 19.97 -0.39
N LEU A 124 4.44 20.10 -0.99
CA LEU A 124 4.65 20.96 -2.16
C LEU A 124 3.87 20.46 -3.37
N LEU A 125 3.92 19.17 -3.66
CA LEU A 125 3.22 18.58 -4.79
C LEU A 125 1.71 18.51 -4.56
N VAL A 126 1.26 18.24 -3.33
CA VAL A 126 -0.17 18.30 -2.99
C VAL A 126 -0.71 19.72 -3.15
N LYS A 127 0.00 20.74 -2.65
CA LYS A 127 -0.38 22.15 -2.89
C LYS A 127 -0.40 22.50 -4.37
N LYS A 128 0.61 22.07 -5.14
CA LYS A 128 0.72 22.34 -6.58
C LYS A 128 -0.45 21.75 -7.39
N HIS A 129 -0.82 20.49 -7.14
CA HIS A 129 -1.79 19.76 -7.97
C HIS A 129 -3.22 19.88 -7.45
N PHE A 130 -3.40 20.02 -6.13
CA PHE A 130 -4.72 20.02 -5.48
C PHE A 130 -5.05 21.33 -4.76
N GLY A 131 -4.10 22.25 -4.59
CA GLY A 131 -4.32 23.52 -3.90
C GLY A 131 -4.45 23.40 -2.37
N ILE A 132 -4.14 22.23 -1.81
CA ILE A 132 -4.29 21.93 -0.37
C ILE A 132 -2.97 22.27 0.34
N GLU A 133 -3.05 23.10 1.38
CA GLU A 133 -1.94 23.37 2.28
C GLU A 133 -1.97 22.40 3.45
N LEU A 134 -1.10 21.39 3.40
CA LEU A 134 -1.05 20.36 4.44
C LEU A 134 -0.54 20.92 5.77
N GLN A 135 -1.23 20.60 6.86
CA GLN A 135 -0.90 21.02 8.23
C GLN A 135 -0.69 19.81 9.14
N ASP A 136 0.38 19.83 9.93
CA ASP A 136 0.63 18.91 11.05
C ASP A 136 0.43 17.40 10.78
N ILE A 137 0.76 16.92 9.57
CA ILE A 137 0.60 15.49 9.22
C ILE A 137 1.61 14.64 10.00
N PRO A 138 1.17 13.69 10.85
CA PRO A 138 2.06 12.79 11.57
C PRO A 138 2.93 11.94 10.64
N MET A 139 4.21 11.75 10.97
CA MET A 139 5.11 10.95 10.13
C MET A 139 4.68 9.48 9.93
N SER A 140 3.98 8.94 10.91
CA SER A 140 3.36 7.61 10.90
C SER A 140 2.39 7.40 9.74
N VAL A 141 1.69 8.45 9.31
CA VAL A 141 0.77 8.43 8.15
C VAL A 141 1.52 8.07 6.89
N TYR A 142 2.73 8.59 6.75
CA TYR A 142 3.62 8.29 5.64
C TYR A 142 4.17 6.86 5.71
N TRP A 143 4.30 6.28 6.91
CA TRP A 143 4.87 4.96 7.17
C TRP A 143 3.86 3.80 7.25
N GLY A 144 2.56 4.09 7.36
CA GLY A 144 1.56 3.04 7.57
C GLY A 144 1.72 2.27 8.89
N ALA A 145 2.47 2.83 9.84
CA ALA A 145 2.52 2.35 11.21
C ALA A 145 1.36 2.99 11.96
N ASP A 146 0.50 2.17 12.57
CA ASP A 146 -0.66 2.59 13.37
C ASP A 146 -0.30 3.77 14.28
N SER A 147 -0.62 5.00 13.84
CA SER A 147 -0.60 6.14 14.73
C SER A 147 -1.97 6.35 15.32
N SER A 148 -1.98 6.50 16.64
CA SER A 148 -3.09 7.00 17.44
C SER A 148 -3.52 8.44 17.09
N ARG A 149 -2.88 9.11 16.13
CA ARG A 149 -3.28 10.41 15.61
C ARG A 149 -3.86 10.24 14.22
N GLU A 150 -5.17 10.45 14.11
CA GLU A 150 -5.86 10.55 12.83
C GLU A 150 -5.38 11.79 12.08
N ILE A 151 -5.28 11.66 10.75
CA ILE A 151 -5.04 12.78 9.86
C ILE A 151 -6.27 13.68 9.92
N SER A 152 -6.06 14.98 10.14
CA SER A 152 -7.15 15.95 10.05
C SER A 152 -7.77 15.94 8.65
N ASP A 153 -9.09 16.06 8.58
CA ASP A 153 -9.85 15.92 7.33
C ASP A 153 -9.41 16.91 6.24
N GLU A 154 -8.89 18.06 6.63
CA GLU A 154 -8.37 19.12 5.75
C GLU A 154 -7.14 18.69 4.95
N ASN A 155 -6.44 17.64 5.40
CA ASN A 155 -5.26 17.10 4.73
C ASN A 155 -5.59 16.03 3.66
N PHE A 156 -6.86 15.64 3.52
CA PHE A 156 -7.28 14.69 2.50
C PHE A 156 -7.71 15.38 1.21
N ILE A 157 -7.41 14.74 0.09
CA ILE A 157 -7.94 15.16 -1.22
C ILE A 157 -9.41 14.76 -1.28
N VAL A 158 -10.29 15.76 -1.36
CA VAL A 158 -11.74 15.53 -1.42
C VAL A 158 -12.14 15.06 -2.81
N VAL A 159 -12.79 13.89 -2.84
CA VAL A 159 -13.36 13.29 -4.04
C VAL A 159 -14.87 13.28 -3.93
N THR A 160 -15.54 13.71 -4.97
CA THR A 160 -17.00 13.65 -5.14
C THR A 160 -17.30 12.98 -6.46
N ARG A 161 -18.56 12.60 -6.67
CA ARG A 161 -19.01 12.05 -7.97
C ARG A 161 -18.84 13.06 -9.12
N ALA A 162 -18.88 14.36 -8.82
CA ALA A 162 -18.78 15.43 -9.81
C ALA A 162 -17.33 15.78 -10.20
N ASN A 163 -16.36 15.58 -9.31
CA ASN A 163 -14.95 15.94 -9.55
C ASN A 163 -14.03 14.73 -9.80
N LEU A 164 -14.57 13.50 -9.84
CA LEU A 164 -13.79 12.26 -9.96
C LEU A 164 -12.76 12.33 -11.10
N ASP A 165 -13.16 12.75 -12.30
CA ASP A 165 -12.28 12.81 -13.46
C ASP A 165 -11.16 13.85 -13.31
N ASP A 166 -11.48 15.03 -12.78
CA ASP A 166 -10.48 16.08 -12.49
C ASP A 166 -9.47 15.59 -11.44
N ILE A 167 -9.94 14.95 -10.37
CA ILE A 167 -9.07 14.39 -9.32
C ILE A 167 -8.17 13.28 -9.88
N VAL A 168 -8.71 12.39 -10.71
CA VAL A 168 -7.93 11.32 -11.34
C VAL A 168 -6.84 11.90 -12.25
N SER A 169 -7.16 12.92 -13.04
CA SER A 169 -6.19 13.59 -13.92
C SER A 169 -5.08 14.26 -13.10
N ARG A 170 -5.43 15.04 -12.07
CA ARG A 170 -4.48 15.69 -11.16
C ARG A 170 -3.63 14.69 -10.38
N ALA A 171 -4.22 13.58 -9.93
CA ALA A 171 -3.49 12.52 -9.24
C ALA A 171 -2.46 11.85 -10.15
N THR A 172 -2.81 11.63 -11.42
CA THR A 172 -1.89 11.05 -12.39
C THR A 172 -0.76 12.02 -12.73
N ALA A 173 -1.06 13.32 -12.87
CA ALA A 173 -0.04 14.38 -13.01
C ALA A 173 0.87 14.46 -11.77
N PHE A 174 0.30 14.40 -10.57
CA PHE A 174 1.05 14.30 -9.31
C PHE A 174 2.01 13.11 -9.34
N PHE A 175 1.53 11.91 -9.69
CA PHE A 175 2.37 10.70 -9.67
C PHE A 175 3.47 10.71 -10.73
N SER A 176 3.24 11.35 -11.88
CA SER A 176 4.27 11.56 -12.90
C SER A 176 5.44 12.40 -12.39
N GLU A 177 5.18 13.41 -11.56
CA GLU A 177 6.24 14.25 -10.98
C GLU A 177 6.85 13.62 -9.72
N ALA A 178 5.99 13.04 -8.89
CA ALA A 178 6.35 12.34 -7.66
C ALA A 178 7.21 11.10 -7.89
N GLU A 179 7.21 10.53 -9.10
CA GLU A 179 8.06 9.39 -9.47
C GLU A 179 9.54 9.67 -9.16
N SER A 180 10.02 10.86 -9.52
CA SER A 180 11.40 11.31 -9.28
C SER A 180 11.74 11.45 -7.79
N HIS A 181 10.72 11.67 -6.96
CA HIS A 181 10.80 11.84 -5.52
C HIS A 181 10.41 10.59 -4.74
N ARG A 182 10.01 9.51 -5.43
CA ARG A 182 9.54 8.24 -4.85
C ARG A 182 8.33 8.36 -3.93
N LEU A 183 7.48 9.37 -4.13
CA LEU A 183 6.21 9.45 -3.41
C LEU A 183 5.21 8.53 -4.11
N LYS A 184 4.76 7.49 -3.40
CA LYS A 184 4.02 6.38 -4.01
C LYS A 184 2.51 6.47 -3.80
N LYS A 185 2.05 7.31 -2.87
CA LYS A 185 0.67 7.30 -2.38
C LYS A 185 0.09 8.70 -2.21
N LEU A 186 -1.25 8.77 -2.28
CA LEU A 186 -2.07 9.95 -1.97
C LEU A 186 -3.20 9.53 -1.02
N PHE A 187 -3.68 10.47 -0.21
CA PHE A 187 -4.78 10.27 0.73
C PHE A 187 -6.02 10.99 0.23
N PHE A 188 -7.13 10.26 0.21
CA PHE A 188 -8.41 10.72 -0.32
C PHE A 188 -9.51 10.57 0.73
N ARG A 189 -10.47 11.48 0.68
CA ARG A 189 -11.70 11.41 1.42
C ARG A 189 -12.84 11.55 0.43
N PHE A 190 -13.71 10.54 0.37
CA PHE A 190 -14.89 10.61 -0.47
C PHE A 190 -16.01 11.32 0.31
N GLU A 191 -16.55 12.36 -0.30
CA GLU A 191 -17.73 13.07 0.16
C GLU A 191 -18.88 12.80 -0.79
N ASP A 192 -20.01 12.40 -0.23
CA ASP A 192 -21.26 12.28 -0.95
C ASP A 192 -22.44 12.83 -0.16
N ASP A 193 -23.49 13.08 -0.92
CA ASP A 193 -24.79 13.57 -0.51
C ASP A 193 -25.76 12.43 -0.19
N MET A 194 -25.29 11.18 -0.12
CA MET A 194 -26.13 10.03 0.27
C MET A 194 -26.42 10.06 1.77
N SER A 195 -27.50 10.74 2.14
CA SER A 195 -28.04 10.70 3.49
C SER A 195 -28.86 9.41 3.69
N PHE A 196 -28.23 8.37 4.24
CA PHE A 196 -28.97 7.22 4.76
C PHE A 196 -29.53 7.57 6.14
N SER A 197 -30.81 7.31 6.37
CA SER A 197 -31.54 7.76 7.57
C SER A 197 -31.26 6.96 8.85
N SER A 198 -30.35 5.98 8.83
CA SER A 198 -30.04 5.18 10.01
C SER A 198 -28.77 5.69 10.71
N GLY A 199 -28.89 5.93 12.02
CA GLY A 199 -27.81 6.44 12.86
C GLY A 199 -26.56 5.56 12.93
N ASP A 200 -26.65 4.31 12.45
CA ASP A 200 -25.53 3.34 12.36
C ASP A 200 -24.98 3.15 10.93
N ALA A 201 -25.60 3.75 9.90
CA ALA A 201 -25.13 3.60 8.51
C ALA A 201 -23.99 4.56 8.19
N GLY A 202 -22.86 4.40 8.89
CA GLY A 202 -21.54 4.88 8.46
C GLY A 202 -21.56 6.24 7.77
N THR A 203 -22.06 7.26 8.45
CA THR A 203 -22.05 8.66 7.99
C THR A 203 -20.65 9.27 8.02
N GLU A 204 -19.67 8.52 8.54
CA GLU A 204 -18.27 8.92 8.51
C GLU A 204 -17.75 9.00 7.06
N PRO A 205 -17.04 10.09 6.70
CA PRO A 205 -16.43 10.22 5.39
C PRO A 205 -15.52 9.03 5.10
N GLN A 206 -15.65 8.43 3.91
CA GLN A 206 -14.78 7.32 3.54
C GLN A 206 -13.38 7.85 3.27
N ARG A 207 -12.46 7.62 4.21
CA ARG A 207 -11.03 7.93 4.09
C ARG A 207 -10.28 6.72 3.53
N PHE A 208 -9.40 6.93 2.56
CA PHE A 208 -8.60 5.85 1.97
C PHE A 208 -7.29 6.36 1.38
N GLU A 209 -6.29 5.48 1.31
CA GLU A 209 -5.05 5.74 0.59
C GLU A 209 -5.06 5.04 -0.77
N MET A 210 -4.46 5.68 -1.77
CA MET A 210 -4.23 5.05 -3.07
C MET A 210 -2.79 5.15 -3.52
N LEU A 211 -2.31 4.04 -4.06
CA LEU A 211 -1.00 3.94 -4.69
C LEU A 211 -1.10 4.34 -6.16
N GLY A 212 -0.23 5.25 -6.60
CA GLY A 212 -0.12 5.70 -7.99
C GLY A 212 0.64 4.76 -8.92
N PHE A 213 1.13 3.63 -8.41
CA PHE A 213 2.05 2.76 -9.12
C PHE A 213 1.65 1.28 -9.03
N LYS A 214 2.02 0.50 -10.05
CA LYS A 214 1.94 -0.96 -10.04
C LYS A 214 3.31 -1.54 -9.69
N PHE A 215 3.37 -2.39 -8.67
CA PHE A 215 4.57 -3.12 -8.26
C PHE A 215 4.59 -4.51 -8.91
N LYS A 216 5.72 -4.92 -9.48
CA LYS A 216 5.92 -6.31 -9.93
C LYS A 216 6.30 -7.21 -8.74
N VAL A 217 5.64 -8.37 -8.63
CA VAL A 217 5.95 -9.39 -7.61
C VAL A 217 7.38 -9.90 -7.82
N GLY A 218 8.15 -10.01 -6.75
CA GLY A 218 9.57 -10.41 -6.77
C GLY A 218 10.55 -9.24 -6.78
N GLU A 219 10.10 -8.03 -7.10
CA GLU A 219 10.87 -6.79 -6.97
C GLU A 219 10.35 -5.96 -5.80
N HIS A 220 10.45 -6.50 -4.59
CA HIS A 220 10.33 -5.69 -3.36
C HIS A 220 11.40 -4.58 -3.26
N TRP A 221 12.28 -4.47 -4.28
CA TRP A 221 13.45 -3.61 -4.32
C TRP A 221 13.51 -2.83 -5.62
N LYS A 222 12.78 -1.72 -5.68
CA LYS A 222 13.20 -0.46 -6.35
C LYS A 222 13.57 -0.58 -7.85
N LYS A 223 13.11 -1.63 -8.57
CA LYS A 223 13.46 -1.89 -9.98
C LYS A 223 12.30 -2.00 -10.97
N GLY A 224 11.05 -1.96 -10.50
CA GLY A 224 9.91 -2.05 -11.41
C GLY A 224 8.61 -1.53 -10.80
N PHE A 225 8.55 -0.22 -10.59
CA PHE A 225 7.28 0.48 -10.43
C PHE A 225 6.96 1.24 -11.70
N ARG A 226 5.77 1.02 -12.26
CA ARG A 226 5.23 1.80 -13.38
C ARG A 226 4.10 2.66 -12.84
N ALA A 227 4.08 3.95 -13.17
CA ALA A 227 2.94 4.80 -12.90
C ALA A 227 1.67 4.18 -13.51
N LEU A 228 0.58 4.20 -12.77
CA LEU A 228 -0.72 3.80 -13.30
C LEU A 228 -1.12 4.79 -14.40
N SER A 229 -1.73 4.28 -15.47
CA SER A 229 -2.40 5.17 -16.41
C SER A 229 -3.62 5.81 -15.74
N GLU A 230 -4.09 6.92 -16.30
CA GLU A 230 -5.29 7.61 -15.82
C GLU A 230 -6.49 6.65 -15.69
N MET A 231 -6.70 5.79 -16.68
CA MET A 231 -7.76 4.78 -16.66
C MET A 231 -7.56 3.72 -15.58
N GLU A 232 -6.33 3.22 -15.38
CA GLU A 232 -6.04 2.24 -14.32
C GLU A 232 -6.22 2.85 -12.93
N PHE A 233 -5.83 4.12 -12.77
CA PHE A 233 -6.00 4.86 -11.52
C PHE A 233 -7.49 5.09 -11.25
N LYS A 234 -8.26 5.52 -12.26
CA LYS A 234 -9.70 5.70 -12.19
C LYS A 234 -10.42 4.42 -11.79
N GLN A 235 -10.10 3.29 -12.43
CA GLN A 235 -10.67 1.99 -12.09
C GLN A 235 -10.46 1.61 -10.63
N LYS A 236 -9.23 1.80 -10.11
CA LYS A 236 -8.94 1.54 -8.70
C LYS A 236 -9.70 2.49 -7.78
N MET A 237 -9.79 3.77 -8.13
CA MET A 237 -10.48 4.77 -7.32
C MET A 237 -11.98 4.47 -7.25
N VAL A 238 -12.61 4.17 -8.39
CA VAL A 238 -14.02 3.74 -8.47
C VAL A 238 -14.24 2.44 -7.69
N SER A 239 -13.33 1.46 -7.77
CA SER A 239 -13.46 0.22 -7.00
C SER A 239 -13.40 0.45 -5.49
N GLN A 240 -12.52 1.35 -5.02
CA GLN A 240 -12.38 1.66 -3.59
C GLN A 240 -13.60 2.44 -3.07
N ILE A 241 -13.96 3.53 -3.73
CA ILE A 241 -15.10 4.36 -3.36
C ILE A 241 -16.41 3.57 -3.52
N GLY A 242 -16.59 2.91 -4.66
CA GLY A 242 -17.77 2.12 -4.97
C GLY A 242 -18.01 0.97 -3.99
N GLY A 243 -16.94 0.36 -3.45
CA GLY A 243 -17.07 -0.63 -2.38
C GLY A 243 -17.61 -0.04 -1.06
N GLY A 244 -17.17 1.17 -0.70
CA GLY A 244 -17.69 1.88 0.47
C GLY A 244 -19.16 2.30 0.30
N ILE A 245 -19.51 2.83 -0.87
CA ILE A 245 -20.90 3.12 -1.23
C ILE A 245 -21.76 1.85 -1.18
N ALA A 246 -21.30 0.76 -1.81
CA ALA A 246 -22.06 -0.50 -1.86
C ALA A 246 -22.35 -1.05 -0.46
N LYS A 247 -21.38 -0.95 0.45
CA LYS A 247 -21.55 -1.36 1.85
C LYS A 247 -22.63 -0.54 2.56
N ARG A 248 -22.61 0.79 2.42
CA ARG A 248 -23.64 1.67 3.01
C ARG A 248 -25.02 1.42 2.42
N VAL A 249 -25.11 1.20 1.11
CA VAL A 249 -26.37 0.87 0.42
C VAL A 249 -26.94 -0.47 0.91
N SER A 250 -26.10 -1.50 1.08
CA SER A 250 -26.52 -2.78 1.65
C SER A 250 -27.06 -2.61 3.07
N TYR A 251 -26.35 -1.91 3.94
CA TYR A 251 -26.82 -1.67 5.31
C TYR A 251 -28.12 -0.87 5.36
N ALA A 252 -28.28 0.13 4.51
CA ALA A 252 -29.51 0.90 4.43
C ALA A 252 -30.70 0.04 3.97
N PHE A 253 -30.46 -0.87 3.01
CA PHE A 253 -31.47 -1.83 2.57
C PHE A 253 -31.87 -2.78 3.69
N ASP A 254 -30.90 -3.40 4.37
CA ASP A 254 -31.13 -4.36 5.46
C ASP A 254 -31.84 -3.69 6.66
N ALA A 255 -31.54 -2.42 6.92
CA ALA A 255 -32.21 -1.64 7.97
C ALA A 255 -33.67 -1.30 7.62
N GLU A 256 -33.98 -1.04 6.34
CA GLU A 256 -35.35 -0.76 5.89
C GLU A 256 -36.19 -2.04 5.77
N TYR A 257 -35.57 -3.14 5.38
CA TYR A 257 -36.22 -4.44 5.16
C TYR A 257 -35.52 -5.56 5.95
N PRO A 258 -35.63 -5.54 7.29
CA PRO A 258 -35.07 -6.62 8.11
C PRO A 258 -35.73 -7.96 7.76
N ASP A 259 -34.98 -9.05 7.97
CA ASP A 259 -35.44 -10.43 7.75
C ASP A 259 -35.84 -10.78 6.31
N THR A 260 -35.40 -10.00 5.32
CA THR A 260 -35.60 -10.34 3.91
C THR A 260 -34.93 -11.68 3.58
N GLY A 261 -35.65 -12.60 2.94
CA GLY A 261 -35.15 -13.94 2.60
C GLY A 261 -33.94 -14.00 1.66
N GLY A 262 -33.49 -12.86 1.11
CA GLY A 262 -32.31 -12.77 0.26
C GLY A 262 -31.53 -11.46 0.46
N SER A 263 -30.35 -11.38 -0.15
CA SER A 263 -29.42 -10.26 0.00
C SER A 263 -29.50 -9.30 -1.19
N PHE A 264 -29.40 -8.00 -0.93
CA PHE A 264 -29.27 -6.96 -1.94
C PHE A 264 -27.89 -6.31 -1.89
N ALA A 265 -27.20 -6.25 -3.02
CA ALA A 265 -25.90 -5.59 -3.12
C ALA A 265 -25.79 -4.82 -4.44
N ILE A 266 -25.01 -3.75 -4.45
CA ILE A 266 -24.72 -2.99 -5.68
C ILE A 266 -23.25 -3.08 -6.06
N LYS A 267 -22.96 -2.91 -7.34
CA LYS A 267 -21.60 -2.87 -7.88
C LYS A 267 -21.49 -1.82 -8.97
N PHE A 268 -20.42 -1.04 -8.92
CA PHE A 268 -20.04 -0.14 -10.00
C PHE A 268 -19.22 -0.93 -11.01
N THR A 269 -19.73 -1.08 -12.24
CA THR A 269 -19.08 -1.84 -13.32
C THR A 269 -18.46 -0.94 -14.39
N GLU A 270 -18.87 0.33 -14.42
CA GLU A 270 -18.29 1.36 -15.28
C GLU A 270 -17.20 2.13 -14.52
N ASN A 271 -16.37 2.90 -15.26
CA ASN A 271 -15.42 3.83 -14.66
C ASN A 271 -16.16 5.08 -14.15
N ASP A 272 -17.23 4.92 -13.37
CA ASP A 272 -17.97 6.03 -12.78
C ASP A 272 -18.63 5.60 -11.46
N LEU A 273 -19.13 6.59 -10.71
CA LEU A 273 -19.78 6.42 -9.41
C LEU A 273 -21.26 6.80 -9.45
N ASN A 274 -21.85 6.87 -10.64
CA ASN A 274 -23.26 7.22 -10.83
C ASN A 274 -24.09 6.02 -11.30
N ASN A 275 -23.48 5.11 -12.05
CA ASN A 275 -24.12 3.96 -12.65
C ASN A 275 -23.73 2.69 -11.90
N PHE A 276 -24.72 1.87 -11.54
CA PHE A 276 -24.48 0.63 -10.81
C PHE A 276 -25.33 -0.52 -11.34
N GLU A 277 -24.82 -1.74 -11.14
CA GLU A 277 -25.58 -2.96 -11.26
C GLU A 277 -26.03 -3.41 -9.87
N ALA A 278 -27.32 -3.70 -9.73
CA ALA A 278 -27.87 -4.31 -8.54
C ALA A 278 -27.77 -5.84 -8.64
N ASN A 279 -27.63 -6.50 -7.49
CA ASN A 279 -27.59 -7.94 -7.38
C ASN A 279 -28.53 -8.34 -6.24
N VAL A 280 -29.47 -9.24 -6.56
CA VAL A 280 -30.34 -9.90 -5.59
C VAL A 280 -29.99 -11.38 -5.60
N SER A 281 -29.70 -11.92 -4.43
CA SER A 281 -29.41 -13.35 -4.27
C SER A 281 -30.15 -13.99 -3.11
N ALA A 282 -30.52 -15.26 -3.29
CA ALA A 282 -31.08 -16.09 -2.21
C ALA A 282 -30.03 -16.29 -1.10
N HIS A 283 -30.48 -16.36 0.16
CA HIS A 283 -29.61 -16.69 1.30
C HIS A 283 -29.35 -18.19 1.39
N THR A 284 -30.28 -19.02 0.91
CA THR A 284 -30.17 -20.47 1.00
C THR A 284 -29.24 -21.06 -0.07
N VAL A 285 -27.94 -21.11 0.23
CA VAL A 285 -26.97 -21.95 -0.49
C VAL A 285 -27.33 -23.44 -0.40
N THR A 286 -28.12 -23.81 0.61
CA THR A 286 -28.50 -25.19 0.94
C THR A 286 -29.87 -25.62 0.45
N ALA A 287 -30.61 -24.82 -0.32
CA ALA A 287 -31.94 -25.20 -0.80
C ALA A 287 -31.87 -26.55 -1.53
N GLU A 288 -32.53 -27.58 -0.98
CA GLU A 288 -32.68 -28.87 -1.65
C GLU A 288 -33.57 -28.74 -2.90
N GLY A 289 -34.31 -27.63 -3.03
CA GLY A 289 -35.18 -27.30 -4.16
C GLY A 289 -35.02 -25.88 -4.70
N ARG A 290 -34.86 -25.78 -6.03
CA ARG A 290 -34.88 -24.55 -6.84
C ARG A 290 -36.05 -23.60 -6.53
N GLU A 291 -37.19 -24.15 -6.13
CA GLU A 291 -38.43 -23.39 -5.88
C GLU A 291 -38.34 -22.45 -4.68
N GLU A 292 -37.65 -22.86 -3.61
CA GLU A 292 -37.45 -22.05 -2.39
C GLU A 292 -36.51 -20.88 -2.68
N ALA A 293 -35.40 -21.13 -3.37
CA ALA A 293 -34.45 -20.10 -3.78
C ALA A 293 -35.10 -19.04 -4.70
N LEU A 294 -35.98 -19.44 -5.61
CA LEU A 294 -36.72 -18.50 -6.46
C LEU A 294 -37.76 -17.68 -5.68
N ALA A 295 -38.35 -18.24 -4.63
CA ALA A 295 -39.26 -17.50 -3.75
C ALA A 295 -38.51 -16.43 -2.94
N GLU A 296 -37.35 -16.76 -2.37
CA GLU A 296 -36.46 -15.81 -1.68
C GLU A 296 -36.01 -14.67 -2.60
N ILE A 297 -35.58 -15.01 -3.82
CA ILE A 297 -35.22 -14.01 -4.84
C ILE A 297 -36.41 -13.10 -5.12
N TYR A 298 -37.61 -13.65 -5.32
CA TYR A 298 -38.78 -12.83 -5.64
C TYR A 298 -39.13 -11.88 -4.50
N GLU A 299 -39.09 -12.36 -3.25
CA GLU A 299 -39.32 -11.52 -2.08
C GLU A 299 -38.32 -10.36 -2.04
N CYS A 300 -37.02 -10.65 -2.08
CA CYS A 300 -35.97 -9.64 -2.05
C CYS A 300 -36.06 -8.69 -3.26
N TYR A 301 -36.36 -9.22 -4.45
CA TYR A 301 -36.59 -8.44 -5.67
C TYR A 301 -37.68 -7.39 -5.50
N THR A 302 -38.84 -7.76 -4.93
CA THR A 302 -39.96 -6.81 -4.74
C THR A 302 -39.59 -5.66 -3.81
N LYS A 303 -38.72 -5.88 -2.82
CA LYS A 303 -38.20 -4.83 -1.94
C LYS A 303 -37.15 -3.99 -2.66
N ALA A 304 -36.22 -4.62 -3.37
CA ALA A 304 -35.15 -3.95 -4.12
C ALA A 304 -35.71 -2.94 -5.14
N ILE A 305 -36.76 -3.29 -5.89
CA ILE A 305 -37.38 -2.37 -6.86
C ILE A 305 -38.07 -1.16 -6.23
N MET A 306 -38.49 -1.25 -4.96
CA MET A 306 -39.03 -0.12 -4.20
C MET A 306 -37.93 0.73 -3.57
N PHE A 307 -36.81 0.11 -3.22
CA PHE A 307 -35.66 0.76 -2.59
C PHE A 307 -34.80 1.54 -3.59
N VAL A 308 -34.47 0.94 -4.74
CA VAL A 308 -33.56 1.52 -5.75
C VAL A 308 -33.94 2.94 -6.18
N PRO A 309 -35.23 3.30 -6.42
CA PRO A 309 -35.61 4.65 -6.79
C PRO A 309 -35.30 5.74 -5.74
N LYS A 310 -35.04 5.35 -4.49
CA LYS A 310 -34.67 6.27 -3.40
C LYS A 310 -33.18 6.61 -3.39
N LEU A 311 -32.36 5.84 -4.11
CA LEU A 311 -30.93 6.07 -4.20
C LEU A 311 -30.66 7.21 -5.20
N PRO A 312 -29.73 8.14 -4.93
CA PRO A 312 -29.32 9.16 -5.88
C PRO A 312 -28.35 8.59 -6.94
N LEU A 313 -28.61 7.38 -7.42
CA LEU A 313 -27.77 6.59 -8.33
C LEU A 313 -28.62 5.98 -9.44
N ASN A 314 -28.00 5.67 -10.58
CA ASN A 314 -28.65 5.10 -11.74
C ASN A 314 -28.39 3.59 -11.83
N MET A 315 -29.43 2.77 -11.67
CA MET A 315 -29.31 1.34 -11.90
C MET A 315 -29.31 1.04 -13.41
N THR A 316 -28.25 0.39 -13.90
CA THR A 316 -28.12 -0.03 -15.31
C THR A 316 -28.67 -1.43 -15.55
N ALA A 317 -28.49 -2.34 -14.59
CA ALA A 317 -29.03 -3.70 -14.61
C ALA A 317 -29.32 -4.22 -13.20
N LEU A 318 -30.19 -5.22 -13.13
CA LEU A 318 -30.48 -5.99 -11.93
C LEU A 318 -30.21 -7.47 -12.21
N ASN A 319 -29.25 -8.04 -11.51
CA ASN A 319 -28.90 -9.46 -11.59
C ASN A 319 -29.64 -10.22 -10.49
N LEU A 320 -30.41 -11.22 -10.89
CA LEU A 320 -31.08 -12.17 -10.00
C LEU A 320 -30.31 -13.48 -10.05
N ARG A 321 -29.78 -13.92 -8.91
CA ARG A 321 -28.93 -15.12 -8.83
C ARG A 321 -29.32 -16.01 -7.67
N TYR A 322 -29.41 -17.31 -7.91
CA TYR A 322 -29.32 -18.31 -6.84
C TYR A 322 -28.17 -19.25 -7.09
N GLU A 323 -27.70 -19.85 -6.01
CA GLU A 323 -26.71 -20.91 -6.01
C GLU A 323 -27.24 -22.04 -5.13
N THR A 324 -27.31 -23.24 -5.69
CA THR A 324 -27.65 -24.46 -4.95
C THR A 324 -26.47 -25.43 -4.99
N ASN A 325 -26.57 -26.51 -4.23
CA ASN A 325 -25.63 -27.64 -4.31
C ASN A 325 -25.51 -28.29 -5.70
N LYS A 326 -26.40 -27.99 -6.66
CA LYS A 326 -26.43 -28.62 -7.99
C LYS A 326 -26.11 -27.63 -9.12
N GLU A 327 -26.54 -26.39 -8.98
CA GLU A 327 -26.51 -25.42 -10.07
C GLU A 327 -26.46 -23.99 -9.57
N THR A 328 -25.91 -23.13 -10.43
CA THR A 328 -26.00 -21.69 -10.34
C THR A 328 -26.74 -21.19 -11.57
N GLU A 329 -27.81 -20.43 -11.36
CA GLU A 329 -28.52 -19.72 -12.43
C GLU A 329 -28.47 -18.22 -12.18
N THR A 330 -28.35 -17.45 -13.26
CA THR A 330 -28.36 -15.99 -13.21
C THR A 330 -29.21 -15.44 -14.34
N VAL A 331 -30.06 -14.48 -14.00
CA VAL A 331 -30.87 -13.68 -14.93
C VAL A 331 -30.50 -12.22 -14.75
N THR A 332 -30.14 -11.55 -15.84
CA THR A 332 -29.88 -10.11 -15.85
C THR A 332 -31.07 -9.40 -16.47
N LEU A 333 -31.66 -8.46 -15.74
CA LEU A 333 -32.76 -7.63 -16.20
C LEU A 333 -32.26 -6.21 -16.45
N LYS A 334 -32.58 -5.67 -17.62
CA LYS A 334 -32.45 -4.23 -17.86
C LYS A 334 -33.58 -3.47 -17.18
N ARG A 335 -33.40 -2.16 -17.00
CA ARG A 335 -34.40 -1.28 -16.37
C ARG A 335 -35.81 -1.41 -16.97
N GLU A 336 -35.90 -1.52 -18.29
CA GLU A 336 -37.15 -1.66 -19.06
C GLU A 336 -37.87 -3.00 -18.80
N GLU A 337 -37.15 -4.00 -18.29
CA GLU A 337 -37.63 -5.37 -18.12
C GLU A 337 -38.12 -5.63 -16.70
N LEU A 338 -37.84 -4.72 -15.76
CA LEU A 338 -38.25 -4.85 -14.37
C LEU A 338 -39.77 -5.00 -14.25
N SER A 339 -40.55 -4.21 -14.99
CA SER A 339 -42.02 -4.29 -14.95
C SER A 339 -42.60 -5.62 -15.46
N LYS A 340 -41.79 -6.44 -16.14
CA LYS A 340 -42.22 -7.77 -16.63
C LYS A 340 -42.27 -8.80 -15.49
N VAL A 341 -41.60 -8.57 -14.37
CA VAL A 341 -41.60 -9.45 -13.19
C VAL A 341 -42.70 -9.05 -12.22
N SER A 342 -43.95 -9.22 -12.64
CA SER A 342 -45.13 -8.84 -11.84
C SER A 342 -45.56 -9.90 -10.83
N SER A 343 -44.98 -11.10 -10.87
CA SER A 343 -45.33 -12.24 -10.02
C SER A 343 -44.18 -13.24 -9.90
N LEU A 344 -44.23 -14.10 -8.88
CA LEU A 344 -43.32 -15.25 -8.76
C LEU A 344 -43.39 -16.18 -9.98
N ALA A 345 -44.57 -16.33 -10.59
CA ALA A 345 -44.72 -17.12 -11.81
C ALA A 345 -43.96 -16.50 -12.99
N ALA A 346 -44.05 -15.17 -13.17
CA ALA A 346 -43.28 -14.45 -14.19
C ALA A 346 -41.76 -14.57 -13.97
N LEU A 347 -41.31 -14.52 -12.71
CA LEU A 347 -39.91 -14.76 -12.36
C LEU A 347 -39.47 -16.18 -12.75
N LYS A 348 -40.27 -17.20 -12.42
CA LYS A 348 -39.98 -18.60 -12.77
C LYS A 348 -39.86 -18.80 -14.27
N GLU A 349 -40.73 -18.18 -15.07
CA GLU A 349 -40.63 -18.23 -16.53
C GLU A 349 -39.33 -17.61 -17.06
N LEU A 350 -38.87 -16.48 -16.50
CA LEU A 350 -37.58 -15.88 -16.87
C LEU A 350 -36.41 -16.83 -16.59
N PHE A 351 -36.44 -17.52 -15.45
CA PHE A 351 -35.40 -18.49 -15.10
C PHE A 351 -35.41 -19.75 -15.99
N LYS A 352 -36.50 -20.08 -16.69
CA LYS A 352 -36.46 -21.17 -17.70
C LYS A 352 -35.55 -20.86 -18.89
N HIS A 353 -35.28 -19.58 -19.13
CA HIS A 353 -34.42 -19.09 -20.20
C HIS A 353 -33.07 -18.57 -19.68
N SER A 354 -32.74 -18.85 -18.41
CA SER A 354 -31.51 -18.36 -17.76
C SER A 354 -30.25 -19.08 -18.27
N ARG A 355 -29.09 -18.48 -17.99
CA ARG A 355 -27.81 -19.20 -18.12
C ARG A 355 -27.63 -20.10 -16.91
N LYS A 356 -27.57 -21.41 -17.17
CA LYS A 356 -27.38 -22.45 -16.16
C LYS A 356 -25.94 -22.95 -16.18
N THR A 357 -25.29 -22.93 -15.02
CA THR A 357 -23.98 -23.55 -14.82
C THR A 357 -24.16 -24.71 -13.85
N VAL A 358 -23.73 -25.91 -14.25
CA VAL A 358 -23.69 -27.07 -13.35
C VAL A 358 -22.52 -26.85 -12.38
N ASN A 359 -22.78 -26.94 -11.09
CA ASN A 359 -21.72 -26.81 -10.09
C ASN A 359 -20.94 -28.13 -10.07
N PRO A 360 -19.66 -28.17 -10.52
CA PRO A 360 -18.86 -29.37 -10.43
C PRO A 360 -18.58 -29.64 -8.96
N ARG A 361 -18.97 -30.82 -8.48
CA ARG A 361 -18.44 -31.33 -7.21
C ARG A 361 -16.97 -31.65 -7.35
#